data_AF-A0A9D1LXK2-F1
#
_entry.id   AF-A0A9D1LXK2-F1
#
_cell.length_a   1.000
_cell.length_b   1.000
_cell.length_c   1.000
_cell.angle_alpha   90.00
_cell.angle_beta   90.00
_cell.angle_gamma   90.00
#
_symmetry.space_group_name_H-M   'P 1'
#
loop_
_entity.id
_entity.type
_entity.pdbx_description
1 polymer ?
#
loop_
_entity_poly.entity_id
_entity_poly.type
_entity_poly.pdbx_seq_one_letter_code
_entity_poly.pdbx_strand_id
1 'polypeptide(L)'
;MKKLLSVFLFAVIAMSVFTGCSDNPSGDDSLRARVGDFAIVVDEFKEALLPMDNDGYIYSNAVQTVCEYTDGKATQQEAVDAVVQAYSELEKAESEIEEKTLDEETENILKEYGIYPEEFEVFINFRTQDLSTYIENLSYLYYYLQNDVKYNSEFNTNNLIFVSKIDRLIQENNRDYYYYANINYWFVDRTDEEVEYLLQELDKDLKWCSVSEDEYVWENSAEIVEEKSMEYIYIYEDYLSLFAEYLGLSEEESEEMDDMLDRLENIEKDREDNDKQSAIQL
;
A
#
# COMPACT_ATOMS: atom_id res chain seq x y z
N MET A 1 -10.34 41.81 -39.55
CA MET A 1 -9.47 42.98 -39.79
C MET A 1 -9.13 43.58 -38.43
N LYS A 2 -8.04 43.15 -37.77
CA LYS A 2 -6.69 43.78 -37.73
C LYS A 2 -6.66 45.20 -37.16
N LYS A 3 -6.08 45.31 -35.95
CA LYS A 3 -5.12 46.31 -35.39
C LYS A 3 -5.22 46.13 -33.85
N LEU A 4 -4.30 45.57 -33.05
CA LEU A 4 -2.83 45.49 -32.99
C LEU A 4 -2.10 46.85 -32.92
N LEU A 5 -1.45 47.04 -31.76
CA LEU A 5 -0.17 47.69 -31.43
C LEU A 5 -0.13 49.09 -30.78
N SER A 6 0.51 49.11 -29.59
CA SER A 6 1.50 50.08 -29.00
C SER A 6 1.26 50.16 -27.48
N VAL A 7 1.95 49.44 -26.59
CA VAL A 7 3.36 49.47 -26.13
C VAL A 7 3.79 50.80 -25.46
N PHE A 8 4.35 50.64 -24.25
CA PHE A 8 5.14 51.52 -23.36
C PHE A 8 4.40 52.27 -22.25
N LEU A 9 4.91 52.48 -21.03
CA LEU A 9 5.85 51.85 -20.07
C LEU A 9 6.06 52.92 -18.95
N PHE A 10 6.05 52.49 -17.67
CA PHE A 10 6.56 53.14 -16.44
C PHE A 10 5.98 54.48 -15.94
N ALA A 11 5.49 54.43 -14.69
CA ALA A 11 5.87 55.39 -13.64
C ALA A 11 5.93 54.68 -12.27
N VAL A 12 7.13 54.68 -11.70
CA VAL A 12 7.53 54.24 -10.36
C VAL A 12 7.28 55.37 -9.35
N ILE A 13 6.65 55.07 -8.21
CA ILE A 13 6.81 55.78 -6.92
C ILE A 13 6.66 54.71 -5.82
N ALA A 14 7.76 54.13 -5.35
CA ALA A 14 8.57 54.54 -4.20
C ALA A 14 8.09 53.92 -2.87
N MET A 15 8.80 52.84 -2.51
CA MET A 15 9.31 52.48 -1.18
C MET A 15 8.56 53.02 0.06
N SER A 16 7.96 52.08 0.79
CA SER A 16 8.16 52.01 2.24
C SER A 16 8.78 50.65 2.56
N VAL A 17 10.11 50.68 2.69
CA VAL A 17 10.94 49.61 3.21
C VAL A 17 10.64 49.50 4.71
N PHE A 18 9.86 48.50 5.11
CA PHE A 18 10.13 47.85 6.38
C PHE A 18 10.96 46.62 6.05
N THR A 19 12.25 46.75 6.32
CA THR A 19 13.18 45.64 6.43
C THR A 19 12.68 44.70 7.52
N GLY A 20 12.08 43.60 7.09
CA GLY A 20 12.04 42.36 7.83
C GLY A 20 12.36 41.28 6.81
N CYS A 21 13.60 40.81 6.80
CA CYS A 21 13.87 39.48 6.28
C CYS A 21 13.08 38.53 7.18
N SER A 22 11.87 38.14 6.76
CA SER A 22 11.39 36.82 7.15
C SER A 22 11.77 35.92 6.00
N ASP A 23 12.87 35.21 6.18
CA ASP A 23 12.91 33.84 5.68
C ASP A 23 11.57 33.22 6.06
N ASN A 24 10.70 32.95 5.08
CA ASN A 24 9.60 32.03 5.32
C ASN A 24 10.28 30.68 5.51
N PRO A 25 10.31 30.10 6.72
CA PRO A 25 10.53 28.68 6.80
C PRO A 25 9.34 28.05 6.08
N SER A 26 9.62 27.03 5.28
CA SER A 26 8.65 26.08 4.75
C SER A 26 7.47 25.88 5.72
N GLY A 27 6.23 25.90 5.21
CA GLY A 27 5.01 25.71 6.04
C GLY A 27 5.04 24.45 6.92
N ASP A 28 5.88 23.50 6.57
CA ASP A 28 6.23 22.27 7.28
C ASP A 28 6.71 22.51 8.74
N ASP A 29 7.69 23.41 8.94
CA ASP A 29 8.24 23.71 10.27
C ASP A 29 7.21 24.34 11.21
N SER A 30 6.14 24.93 10.66
CA SER A 30 5.07 25.57 11.45
C SER A 30 3.97 24.60 11.88
N LEU A 31 3.73 23.52 11.14
CA LEU A 31 2.79 22.46 11.50
C LEU A 31 3.43 21.53 12.54
N ARG A 32 4.66 21.10 12.31
CA ARG A 32 5.43 20.29 13.26
C ARG A 32 5.48 20.92 14.66
N ALA A 33 5.75 22.22 14.73
CA ALA A 33 5.79 22.96 16.00
C ALA A 33 4.43 23.06 16.71
N ARG A 34 3.30 22.95 15.98
CA ARG A 34 1.94 22.97 16.55
C ARG A 34 1.54 21.62 17.13
N VAL A 35 1.90 20.53 16.47
CA VAL A 35 1.58 19.17 16.93
C VAL A 35 2.52 18.67 18.03
N GLY A 36 3.67 19.33 18.24
CA GLY A 36 4.54 19.08 19.39
C GLY A 36 5.14 17.67 19.38
N ASP A 37 5.07 16.98 20.52
CA ASP A 37 5.66 15.64 20.68
C ASP A 37 4.95 14.57 19.82
N PHE A 38 3.75 14.85 19.30
CA PHE A 38 3.09 14.00 18.31
C PHE A 38 3.95 13.81 17.05
N ALA A 39 4.75 14.82 16.69
CA ALA A 39 5.64 14.71 15.55
C ALA A 39 6.68 13.58 15.72
N ILE A 40 7.09 13.28 16.95
CA ILE A 40 8.01 12.17 17.26
C ILE A 40 7.32 10.84 17.00
N VAL A 41 6.06 10.70 17.41
CA VAL A 41 5.24 9.49 17.13
C VAL A 41 5.10 9.28 15.62
N VAL A 42 4.82 10.35 14.87
CA VAL A 42 4.68 10.27 13.40
C VAL A 42 6.00 9.91 12.73
N ASP A 43 7.13 10.45 13.19
CA ASP A 43 8.44 10.11 12.64
C ASP A 43 8.74 8.62 12.85
N GLU A 44 8.53 8.12 14.06
CA GLU A 44 8.71 6.70 14.41
C GLU A 44 7.80 5.78 13.60
N PHE A 45 6.53 6.16 13.44
CA PHE A 45 5.57 5.43 12.64
C PHE A 45 5.96 5.40 11.16
N LYS A 46 6.36 6.54 10.60
CA LYS A 46 6.79 6.69 9.20
C LYS A 46 8.05 5.89 8.88
N GLU A 47 9.02 5.88 9.79
CA GLU A 47 10.24 5.08 9.65
C GLU A 47 9.94 3.58 9.49
N ALA A 48 8.89 3.09 10.14
CA ALA A 48 8.44 1.70 10.00
C ALA A 48 7.55 1.49 8.76
N LEU A 49 6.59 2.39 8.53
CA LEU A 49 5.55 2.26 7.50
C LEU A 49 6.10 2.38 6.07
N LEU A 50 6.92 3.39 5.79
CA LEU A 50 7.35 3.67 4.42
C LEU A 50 8.16 2.53 3.78
N PRO A 51 9.08 1.84 4.50
CA PRO A 51 9.72 0.66 3.96
C PRO A 51 8.74 -0.48 3.68
N MET A 52 7.77 -0.74 4.58
CA MET A 52 6.74 -1.76 4.36
C MET A 52 5.88 -1.45 3.13
N ASP A 53 5.43 -0.21 2.98
CA ASP A 53 4.69 0.26 1.82
C ASP A 53 5.47 0.07 0.52
N ASN A 54 6.76 0.44 0.52
CA ASN A 54 7.61 0.24 -0.65
C ASN A 54 7.82 -1.24 -0.99
N ASP A 55 7.93 -2.12 0.00
CA ASP A 55 8.05 -3.57 -0.21
C ASP A 55 6.76 -4.13 -0.86
N GLY A 56 5.60 -3.72 -0.35
CA GLY A 56 4.29 -4.02 -0.94
C GLY A 56 4.15 -3.53 -2.38
N TYR A 57 4.66 -2.33 -2.68
CA TYR A 57 4.71 -1.77 -4.05
C TYR A 57 5.57 -2.63 -4.99
N ILE A 58 6.77 -3.02 -4.56
CA ILE A 58 7.69 -3.86 -5.35
C ILE A 58 7.03 -5.20 -5.66
N TYR A 59 6.48 -5.86 -4.64
CA TYR A 59 5.79 -7.14 -4.79
C TYR A 59 4.58 -7.02 -5.75
N SER A 60 3.71 -6.03 -5.51
CA SER A 60 2.48 -5.85 -6.30
C SER A 60 2.76 -5.60 -7.78
N ASN A 61 3.80 -4.82 -8.11
CA ASN A 61 4.17 -4.60 -9.51
C ASN A 61 4.69 -5.86 -10.20
N ALA A 62 5.44 -6.71 -9.49
CA ALA A 62 5.88 -7.98 -10.04
C ALA A 62 4.69 -8.89 -10.34
N VAL A 63 3.76 -9.03 -9.37
CA VAL A 63 2.52 -9.81 -9.54
C VAL A 63 1.69 -9.27 -10.71
N GLN A 64 1.51 -7.95 -10.80
CA GLN A 64 0.79 -7.31 -11.89
C GLN A 64 1.40 -7.63 -13.26
N THR A 65 2.73 -7.62 -13.37
CA THR A 65 3.42 -7.99 -14.61
C THR A 65 3.17 -9.46 -14.99
N VAL A 66 3.07 -10.35 -14.01
CA VAL A 66 2.68 -11.75 -14.24
C VAL A 66 1.24 -11.85 -14.76
N CYS A 67 0.30 -11.11 -14.17
CA CYS A 67 -1.07 -11.03 -14.67
C CYS A 67 -1.13 -10.47 -16.10
N GLU A 68 -0.32 -9.46 -16.42
CA GLU A 68 -0.23 -8.92 -17.78
C GLU A 68 0.32 -9.95 -18.77
N TYR A 69 1.25 -10.82 -18.35
CA TYR A 69 1.72 -11.93 -19.17
C TYR A 69 0.59 -12.93 -19.44
N THR A 70 -0.15 -13.34 -18.42
CA THR A 70 -1.25 -14.31 -18.57
C THR A 70 -2.42 -13.75 -19.39
N ASP A 71 -2.61 -12.43 -19.39
CA ASP A 71 -3.53 -11.70 -20.26
C ASP A 71 -3.01 -11.48 -21.70
N GLY A 72 -1.76 -11.85 -22.00
CA GLY A 72 -1.12 -11.63 -23.29
C GLY A 72 -0.73 -10.17 -23.59
N LYS A 73 -0.64 -9.33 -22.55
CA LYS A 73 -0.22 -7.91 -22.60
C LYS A 73 1.28 -7.72 -22.38
N ALA A 74 1.93 -8.66 -21.70
CA ALA A 74 3.37 -8.71 -21.51
C ALA A 74 3.97 -10.01 -22.05
N THR A 75 5.28 -10.01 -22.29
CA THR A 75 6.04 -11.21 -22.65
C THR A 75 6.41 -12.00 -21.40
N GLN A 76 6.66 -13.30 -21.57
CA GLN A 76 7.13 -14.15 -20.46
C GLN A 76 8.44 -13.61 -19.86
N GLN A 77 9.35 -13.10 -20.70
CA GLN A 77 10.62 -12.57 -20.21
C GLN A 77 10.42 -11.33 -19.34
N GLU A 78 9.50 -10.44 -19.68
CA GLU A 78 9.16 -9.28 -18.85
C GLU A 78 8.61 -9.71 -17.49
N ALA A 79 7.72 -10.71 -17.45
CA ALA A 79 7.21 -11.25 -16.19
C ALA A 79 8.30 -11.93 -15.35
N VAL A 80 9.18 -12.72 -15.98
CA VAL A 80 10.31 -13.36 -15.30
C VAL A 80 11.28 -12.32 -14.74
N ASP A 81 11.64 -11.31 -15.53
CA ASP A 81 12.55 -10.25 -15.11
C ASP A 81 11.96 -9.45 -13.95
N ALA A 82 10.65 -9.14 -13.98
CA ALA A 82 9.96 -8.45 -12.90
C ALA A 82 9.98 -9.26 -11.59
N VAL A 83 9.67 -10.55 -11.65
CA VAL A 83 9.70 -11.44 -10.48
C VAL A 83 11.11 -11.59 -9.92
N VAL A 84 12.11 -11.81 -10.78
CA VAL A 84 13.52 -11.97 -10.33
C VAL A 84 14.06 -10.67 -9.72
N GLN A 85 13.73 -9.53 -10.33
CA GLN A 85 14.14 -8.23 -9.80
C GLN A 85 13.49 -7.98 -8.43
N ALA A 86 12.17 -8.14 -8.32
CA ALA A 86 11.46 -7.96 -7.05
C ALA A 86 11.99 -8.91 -5.97
N TYR A 87 12.21 -10.19 -6.30
CA TYR A 87 12.77 -11.17 -5.36
C TYR A 87 14.13 -10.70 -4.85
N SER A 88 15.03 -10.26 -5.73
CA SER A 88 16.36 -9.79 -5.32
C SER A 88 16.32 -8.51 -4.48
N GLU A 89 15.38 -7.60 -4.76
CA GLU A 89 15.23 -6.36 -3.98
C GLU A 89 14.67 -6.66 -2.58
N LEU A 90 13.66 -7.52 -2.48
CA LEU A 90 13.04 -7.89 -1.21
C LEU A 90 13.94 -8.80 -0.36
N GLU A 91 14.67 -9.75 -0.94
CA GLU A 91 15.67 -10.57 -0.23
C GLU A 91 16.79 -9.69 0.36
N LYS A 92 17.22 -8.67 -0.40
CA LYS A 92 18.17 -7.69 0.11
C LYS A 92 17.56 -6.91 1.28
N ALA A 93 16.34 -6.42 1.13
CA ALA A 93 15.64 -5.69 2.19
C ALA A 93 15.52 -6.54 3.47
N GLU A 94 15.11 -7.80 3.36
CA GLU A 94 15.02 -8.76 4.48
C GLU A 94 16.38 -8.94 5.18
N SER A 95 17.47 -9.04 4.40
CA SER A 95 18.83 -9.20 4.95
C SER A 95 19.37 -7.97 5.68
N GLU A 96 18.78 -6.80 5.45
CA GLU A 96 19.18 -5.51 6.03
C GLU A 96 18.28 -5.10 7.21
N ILE A 97 17.25 -5.87 7.55
CA ILE A 97 16.39 -5.59 8.70
C ILE A 97 17.14 -5.80 10.01
N GLU A 98 17.04 -4.81 10.88
CA GLU A 98 17.41 -4.89 12.29
C GLU A 98 16.16 -4.72 13.14
N GLU A 99 16.00 -5.60 14.15
CA GLU A 99 14.92 -5.48 15.13
C GLU A 99 15.08 -4.16 15.90
N LYS A 100 14.03 -3.35 15.91
CA LYS A 100 13.99 -2.05 16.60
C LYS A 100 13.32 -2.22 17.96
N THR A 101 13.97 -1.73 19.00
CA THR A 101 13.38 -1.56 20.33
C THR A 101 13.19 -0.07 20.58
N LEU A 102 12.03 0.31 21.11
CA LEU A 102 11.73 1.69 21.44
C LEU A 102 12.59 2.15 22.63
N ASP A 103 13.05 3.40 22.60
CA ASP A 103 13.69 4.01 23.76
C ASP A 103 12.66 4.52 24.78
N GLU A 104 13.11 4.76 26.02
CA GLU A 104 12.24 5.18 27.13
C GLU A 104 11.53 6.52 26.88
N GLU A 105 12.15 7.45 26.13
CA GLU A 105 11.53 8.73 25.80
C GLU A 105 10.36 8.52 24.84
N THR A 106 10.60 7.78 23.76
CA THR A 106 9.58 7.42 22.77
C THR A 106 8.43 6.62 23.37
N GLU A 107 8.72 5.62 24.22
CA GLU A 107 7.68 4.87 24.93
C GLU A 107 6.77 5.76 25.79
N ASN A 108 7.35 6.75 26.49
CA ASN A 108 6.59 7.64 27.35
C ASN A 108 5.70 8.57 26.52
N ILE A 109 6.21 9.08 25.39
CA ILE A 109 5.42 9.88 24.46
C ILE A 109 4.24 9.05 23.91
N LEU A 110 4.48 7.83 23.42
CA LEU A 110 3.40 6.95 22.93
C LEU A 110 2.28 6.76 23.97
N LYS A 111 2.65 6.52 25.25
CA LYS A 111 1.69 6.39 26.36
C LYS A 111 0.86 7.66 26.58
N GLU A 112 1.44 8.85 26.42
CA GLU A 112 0.72 10.12 26.51
C GLU A 112 -0.33 10.28 25.41
N TYR A 113 -0.06 9.70 24.23
CA TYR A 113 -0.98 9.64 23.09
C TYR A 113 -1.95 8.45 23.13
N GLY A 114 -1.92 7.63 24.20
CA GLY A 114 -2.80 6.47 24.35
C GLY A 114 -2.40 5.26 23.51
N ILE A 115 -1.20 5.27 22.91
CA ILE A 115 -0.66 4.17 22.14
C ILE A 115 0.11 3.24 23.07
N TYR A 116 -0.17 1.94 23.00
CA TYR A 116 0.52 0.93 23.80
C TYR A 116 1.88 0.59 23.16
N PRO A 117 3.02 0.91 23.79
CA PRO A 117 4.32 0.78 23.14
C PRO A 117 4.66 -0.64 22.72
N GLU A 118 4.25 -1.65 23.49
CA GLU A 118 4.53 -3.04 23.15
C GLU A 118 3.76 -3.50 21.91
N GLU A 119 2.57 -2.95 21.65
CA GLU A 119 1.83 -3.20 20.41
C GLU A 119 2.48 -2.45 19.24
N PHE A 120 2.89 -1.20 19.48
CA PHE A 120 3.60 -0.41 18.48
C PHE A 120 4.94 -1.05 18.09
N GLU A 121 5.69 -1.61 19.05
CA GLU A 121 6.93 -2.33 18.79
C GLU A 121 6.72 -3.62 17.99
N VAL A 122 5.58 -4.31 18.18
CA VAL A 122 5.20 -5.44 17.30
C VAL A 122 4.97 -4.93 15.88
N PHE A 123 4.27 -3.81 15.72
CA PHE A 123 4.03 -3.20 14.41
C PHE A 123 5.33 -2.81 13.71
N ILE A 124 6.24 -2.05 14.35
CA ILE A 124 7.48 -1.60 13.69
C ILE A 124 8.36 -2.77 13.22
N ASN A 125 8.28 -3.92 13.90
CA ASN A 125 9.05 -5.12 13.58
C ASN A 125 8.29 -6.10 12.66
N PHE A 126 7.02 -5.82 12.34
CA PHE A 126 6.16 -6.71 11.54
C PHE A 126 6.68 -6.92 10.11
N ARG A 127 7.43 -5.95 9.57
CA ARG A 127 7.99 -5.95 8.22
C ARG A 127 8.74 -7.24 7.86
N THR A 128 9.39 -7.87 8.83
CA THR A 128 10.09 -9.15 8.63
C THR A 128 9.15 -10.24 8.12
N GLN A 129 7.95 -10.32 8.70
CA GLN A 129 6.94 -11.32 8.32
C GLN A 129 6.39 -11.06 6.93
N ASP A 130 6.12 -9.80 6.59
CA ASP A 130 5.63 -9.40 5.27
C ASP A 130 6.65 -9.75 4.18
N LEU A 131 7.92 -9.41 4.39
CA LEU A 131 8.99 -9.72 3.43
C LEU A 131 9.15 -11.22 3.20
N SER A 132 9.18 -12.03 4.27
CA SER A 132 9.27 -13.48 4.12
C SER A 132 8.11 -14.04 3.28
N THR A 133 6.90 -13.50 3.46
CA THR A 133 5.71 -13.90 2.68
C THR A 133 5.83 -13.48 1.22
N TYR A 134 6.24 -12.24 0.94
CA TYR A 134 6.44 -11.76 -0.43
C TYR A 134 7.51 -12.56 -1.17
N ILE A 135 8.64 -12.85 -0.52
CA ILE A 135 9.75 -13.63 -1.08
C ILE A 135 9.29 -15.06 -1.39
N GLU A 136 8.55 -15.70 -0.48
CA GLU A 136 7.99 -17.03 -0.70
C GLU A 136 7.04 -17.05 -1.91
N ASN A 137 6.10 -16.10 -1.97
CA ASN A 137 5.14 -16.02 -3.08
C ASN A 137 5.81 -15.74 -4.43
N LEU A 138 6.80 -14.83 -4.48
CA LEU A 138 7.59 -14.58 -5.69
C LEU A 138 8.34 -15.85 -6.15
N SER A 139 8.82 -16.67 -5.21
CA SER A 139 9.46 -17.94 -5.53
C SER A 139 8.49 -18.92 -6.20
N TYR A 140 7.23 -18.97 -5.73
CA TYR A 140 6.18 -19.78 -6.34
C TYR A 140 5.78 -19.26 -7.72
N LEU A 141 5.60 -17.95 -7.88
CA LEU A 141 5.32 -17.34 -9.19
C LEU A 141 6.42 -17.61 -10.21
N TYR A 142 7.68 -17.51 -9.79
CA TYR A 142 8.83 -17.87 -10.63
C TYR A 142 8.76 -19.34 -11.06
N TYR A 143 8.45 -20.26 -10.14
CA TYR A 143 8.27 -21.68 -10.45
C TYR A 143 7.19 -21.92 -11.52
N TYR A 144 6.01 -21.31 -11.37
CA TYR A 144 4.92 -21.45 -12.33
C TYR A 144 5.27 -20.84 -13.70
N LEU A 145 5.89 -19.66 -13.73
CA LEU A 145 6.35 -19.02 -14.97
C LEU A 145 7.33 -19.89 -15.77
N GLN A 146 8.27 -20.56 -15.10
CA GLN A 146 9.23 -21.45 -15.77
C GLN A 146 8.55 -22.71 -16.32
N ASN A 147 7.56 -23.23 -15.59
CA ASN A 147 6.86 -24.46 -15.96
C ASN A 147 5.82 -24.26 -17.07
N ASP A 148 5.16 -23.10 -17.11
CA ASP A 148 4.22 -22.73 -18.16
C ASP A 148 4.84 -22.92 -19.55
N VAL A 149 6.06 -22.40 -19.77
CA VAL A 149 6.75 -22.57 -21.06
C VAL A 149 7.40 -23.94 -21.24
N LYS A 150 7.95 -24.54 -20.17
CA LYS A 150 8.61 -25.83 -20.26
C LYS A 150 7.64 -26.95 -20.67
N TYR A 151 6.45 -26.94 -20.09
CA TYR A 151 5.44 -27.97 -20.31
C TYR A 151 4.41 -27.57 -21.36
N ASN A 152 4.13 -26.26 -21.50
CA ASN A 152 3.16 -25.71 -22.45
C ASN A 152 1.84 -26.49 -22.43
N SER A 153 1.32 -26.69 -21.22
CA SER A 153 0.06 -27.38 -20.97
C SER A 153 -0.94 -26.42 -20.33
N GLU A 154 -2.20 -26.56 -20.72
CA GLU A 154 -3.33 -25.80 -20.21
C GLU A 154 -3.40 -25.83 -18.68
N PHE A 155 -3.13 -26.98 -18.06
CA PHE A 155 -3.06 -27.10 -16.62
C PHE A 155 -2.02 -26.17 -15.97
N ASN A 156 -0.80 -26.07 -16.54
CA ASN A 156 0.22 -25.18 -15.97
C ASN A 156 -0.11 -23.71 -16.20
N THR A 157 -0.69 -23.37 -17.35
CA THR A 157 -1.16 -22.02 -17.64
C THR A 157 -2.29 -21.62 -16.69
N ASN A 158 -3.27 -22.48 -16.45
CA ASN A 158 -4.38 -22.21 -15.53
C ASN A 158 -3.90 -22.07 -14.08
N ASN A 159 -2.92 -22.87 -13.65
CA ASN A 159 -2.27 -22.69 -12.34
C ASN A 159 -1.61 -21.31 -12.21
N LEU A 160 -0.83 -20.90 -13.22
CA LEU A 160 -0.19 -19.58 -13.22
C LEU A 160 -1.23 -18.45 -13.21
N ILE A 161 -2.30 -18.58 -14.00
CA ILE A 161 -3.43 -17.62 -14.00
C ILE A 161 -4.03 -17.53 -12.61
N PHE A 162 -4.38 -18.67 -12.00
CA PHE A 162 -5.01 -18.71 -10.68
C PHE A 162 -4.13 -18.06 -9.62
N VAL A 163 -2.87 -18.50 -9.48
CA VAL A 163 -1.95 -18.03 -8.44
C VAL A 163 -1.63 -16.55 -8.61
N SER A 164 -1.36 -16.09 -9.84
CA SER A 164 -1.10 -14.66 -10.07
C SER A 164 -2.31 -13.78 -9.80
N LYS A 165 -3.52 -14.21 -10.19
CA LYS A 165 -4.76 -13.46 -9.95
C LYS A 165 -5.09 -13.38 -8.46
N ILE A 166 -5.00 -14.50 -7.73
CA ILE A 166 -5.33 -14.49 -6.31
C ILE A 166 -4.33 -13.67 -5.50
N ASP A 167 -3.03 -13.73 -5.83
CA ASP A 167 -2.00 -12.89 -5.22
C ASP A 167 -2.30 -11.40 -5.46
N ARG A 168 -2.69 -11.02 -6.69
CA ARG A 168 -3.04 -9.64 -7.02
C ARG A 168 -4.25 -9.16 -6.20
N LEU A 169 -5.32 -9.95 -6.17
CA LEU A 169 -6.54 -9.60 -5.43
C LEU A 169 -6.28 -9.46 -3.93
N ILE A 170 -5.46 -10.35 -3.37
CA ILE A 170 -5.00 -10.24 -1.98
C ILE A 170 -4.23 -8.94 -1.77
N GLN A 171 -3.30 -8.57 -2.65
CA GLN A 171 -2.55 -7.30 -2.49
C GLN A 171 -3.44 -6.08 -2.60
N GLU A 172 -4.36 -6.06 -3.57
CA GLU A 172 -5.31 -4.98 -3.71
C GLU A 172 -6.19 -4.87 -2.45
N ASN A 173 -6.63 -5.99 -1.85
CA ASN A 173 -7.41 -5.97 -0.60
C ASN A 173 -6.55 -5.53 0.59
N ASN A 174 -5.32 -6.02 0.66
CA ASN A 174 -4.38 -5.67 1.73
C ASN A 174 -4.06 -4.18 1.71
N ARG A 175 -4.00 -3.53 0.55
CA ARG A 175 -3.83 -2.07 0.45
C ARG A 175 -4.92 -1.32 1.22
N ASP A 176 -6.18 -1.72 1.04
CA ASP A 176 -7.33 -1.07 1.69
C ASP A 176 -7.37 -1.38 3.19
N TYR A 177 -7.08 -2.64 3.55
CA TYR A 177 -6.85 -3.05 4.95
C TYR A 177 -5.72 -2.23 5.59
N TYR A 178 -4.62 -1.99 4.88
CA TYR A 178 -3.46 -1.25 5.38
C TYR A 178 -3.83 0.18 5.78
N TYR A 179 -4.69 0.85 5.01
CA TYR A 179 -5.16 2.18 5.38
C TYR A 179 -5.89 2.16 6.74
N TYR A 180 -6.92 1.33 6.90
CA TYR A 180 -7.72 1.36 8.13
C TYR A 180 -7.01 0.71 9.32
N ALA A 181 -6.44 -0.48 9.13
CA ALA A 181 -5.87 -1.28 10.20
C ALA A 181 -4.46 -0.85 10.60
N ASN A 182 -3.66 -0.28 9.67
CA ASN A 182 -2.28 0.08 9.93
C ASN A 182 -1.99 1.59 9.92
N ILE A 183 -2.85 2.44 9.35
CA ILE A 183 -2.68 3.90 9.40
C ILE A 183 -3.74 4.52 10.32
N ASN A 184 -5.03 4.38 10.01
CA ASN A 184 -6.10 5.04 10.77
C ASN A 184 -6.17 4.53 12.23
N TYR A 185 -5.99 3.23 12.45
CA TYR A 185 -6.07 2.56 13.76
C TYR A 185 -5.23 3.23 14.86
N TRP A 186 -4.00 3.64 14.54
CA TRP A 186 -3.10 4.24 15.53
C TRP A 186 -3.50 5.66 15.95
N PHE A 187 -4.36 6.31 15.17
CA PHE A 187 -4.58 7.76 15.24
C PHE A 187 -6.07 8.17 15.23
N VAL A 188 -6.96 7.24 15.55
CA VAL A 188 -8.43 7.42 15.53
C VAL A 188 -8.93 8.62 16.37
N ASP A 189 -8.31 8.93 17.51
CA ASP A 189 -8.76 10.02 18.39
C ASP A 189 -7.77 11.21 18.37
N ARG A 190 -7.28 11.55 17.17
CA ARG A 190 -6.37 12.70 16.95
C ARG A 190 -7.15 13.95 16.54
N THR A 191 -6.57 15.10 16.83
CA THR A 191 -7.11 16.39 16.40
C THR A 191 -6.92 16.60 14.89
N ASP A 192 -7.76 17.44 14.28
CA ASP A 192 -7.64 17.78 12.85
C ASP A 192 -6.22 18.25 12.46
N GLU A 193 -5.54 19.00 13.34
CA GLU A 193 -4.16 19.47 13.08
C GLU A 193 -3.13 18.32 13.13
N GLU A 194 -3.31 17.33 14.01
CA GLU A 194 -2.45 16.15 14.11
C GLU A 194 -2.66 15.22 12.91
N VAL A 195 -3.92 14.99 12.51
CA VAL A 195 -4.26 14.20 11.32
C VAL A 195 -3.73 14.88 10.06
N GLU A 196 -3.90 16.21 9.92
CA GLU A 196 -3.35 16.97 8.80
C GLU A 196 -1.82 16.79 8.72
N TYR A 197 -1.12 16.89 9.86
CA TYR A 197 0.32 16.69 9.90
C TYR A 197 0.73 15.27 9.49
N LEU A 198 0.08 14.23 10.07
CA LEU A 198 0.34 12.84 9.71
C LEU A 198 0.17 12.60 8.21
N LEU A 199 -0.97 13.00 7.63
CA LEU A 199 -1.26 12.78 6.23
C LEU A 199 -0.28 13.52 5.31
N GLN A 200 0.12 14.75 5.65
CA GLN A 200 1.14 15.49 4.89
C GLN A 200 2.54 14.85 4.93
N GLU A 201 2.85 14.15 6.02
CA GLU A 201 4.12 13.43 6.19
C GLU A 201 4.13 12.09 5.47
N LEU A 202 2.97 11.47 5.24
CA LEU A 202 2.85 10.19 4.54
C LEU A 202 2.62 10.34 3.03
N ASP A 203 1.73 11.24 2.61
CA ASP A 203 1.23 11.36 1.22
C ASP A 203 2.34 11.53 0.17
N LYS A 204 3.44 12.19 0.53
CA LYS A 204 4.53 12.46 -0.41
C LYS A 204 5.34 11.22 -0.78
N ASP A 205 5.36 10.21 0.09
CA ASP A 205 6.33 9.13 0.04
C ASP A 205 5.70 7.73 -0.07
N LEU A 206 4.40 7.60 0.20
CA LEU A 206 3.66 6.36 -0.02
C LEU A 206 3.52 6.03 -1.52
N LYS A 207 3.66 4.76 -1.86
CA LYS A 207 3.65 4.21 -3.22
C LYS A 207 2.62 3.12 -3.41
N TRP A 208 2.38 2.30 -2.39
CA TRP A 208 1.48 1.15 -2.48
C TRP A 208 0.09 1.48 -1.96
N CYS A 209 0.01 2.00 -0.75
CA CYS A 209 -1.21 2.53 -0.14
C CYS A 209 -1.32 4.03 -0.41
N SER A 210 -2.53 4.49 -0.73
CA SER A 210 -2.83 5.91 -0.87
C SER A 210 -3.48 6.40 0.42
N VAL A 211 -3.21 7.65 0.79
CA VAL A 211 -3.91 8.33 1.92
C VAL A 211 -4.75 9.51 1.42
N SER A 212 -5.04 9.55 0.12
CA SER A 212 -5.84 10.60 -0.50
C SER A 212 -7.28 10.56 0.01
N GLU A 213 -7.83 11.71 0.40
CA GLU A 213 -9.23 11.86 0.81
C GLU A 213 -10.23 11.49 -0.30
N ASP A 214 -9.80 11.52 -1.57
CA ASP A 214 -10.62 11.10 -2.71
C ASP A 214 -10.79 9.57 -2.79
N GLU A 215 -9.94 8.80 -2.06
CA GLU A 215 -9.92 7.33 -2.06
C GLU A 215 -10.31 6.74 -0.71
N TYR A 216 -9.89 7.38 0.40
CA TYR A 216 -10.17 6.91 1.76
C TYR A 216 -10.72 8.02 2.66
N VAL A 217 -11.56 7.63 3.62
CA VAL A 217 -12.12 8.54 4.62
C VAL A 217 -11.42 8.30 5.96
N TRP A 218 -10.90 9.37 6.56
CA TRP A 218 -10.37 9.33 7.91
C TRP A 218 -11.49 9.16 8.93
N GLU A 219 -11.46 8.06 9.69
CA GLU A 219 -12.45 7.75 10.70
C GLU A 219 -11.95 8.09 12.11
N ASN A 220 -12.81 8.75 12.89
CA ASN A 220 -12.50 9.14 14.27
C ASN A 220 -13.16 8.23 15.33
N SER A 221 -13.62 7.05 14.92
CA SER A 221 -14.24 6.06 15.80
C SER A 221 -13.52 4.72 15.70
N ALA A 222 -13.04 4.20 16.84
CA ALA A 222 -12.29 2.95 16.87
C ALA A 222 -13.15 1.78 16.44
N GLU A 223 -14.44 1.82 16.79
CA GLU A 223 -15.44 0.84 16.36
C GLU A 223 -15.61 0.84 14.84
N ILE A 224 -15.63 2.01 14.20
CA ILE A 224 -15.78 2.10 12.73
C ILE A 224 -14.51 1.62 12.03
N VAL A 225 -13.33 2.00 12.55
CA VAL A 225 -12.05 1.53 12.00
C VAL A 225 -11.93 0.01 12.13
N GLU A 226 -12.32 -0.56 13.27
CA GLU A 226 -12.36 -2.01 13.47
C GLU A 226 -13.37 -2.67 12.51
N GLU A 227 -14.59 -2.16 12.39
CA GLU A 227 -15.61 -2.68 11.47
C GLU A 227 -15.09 -2.73 10.02
N LYS A 228 -14.54 -1.62 9.52
CA LYS A 228 -13.97 -1.56 8.16
C LYS A 228 -12.77 -2.49 7.99
N SER A 229 -11.88 -2.54 8.98
CA SER A 229 -10.71 -3.46 8.94
C SER A 229 -11.16 -4.92 8.89
N MET A 230 -12.21 -5.27 9.65
CA MET A 230 -12.79 -6.62 9.66
C MET A 230 -13.43 -7.01 8.32
N GLU A 231 -14.04 -6.07 7.59
CA GLU A 231 -14.57 -6.33 6.25
C GLU A 231 -13.47 -6.84 5.30
N TYR A 232 -12.29 -6.20 5.31
CA TYR A 232 -11.15 -6.64 4.49
C TYR A 232 -10.54 -7.95 4.97
N ILE A 233 -10.59 -8.25 6.28
CA ILE A 233 -10.19 -9.56 6.81
C ILE A 233 -11.11 -10.66 6.29
N TYR A 234 -12.43 -10.45 6.27
CA TYR A 234 -13.36 -11.45 5.75
C TYR A 234 -13.14 -11.73 4.26
N ILE A 235 -12.88 -10.70 3.47
CA ILE A 235 -12.51 -10.86 2.05
C ILE A 235 -11.20 -11.65 1.91
N TYR A 236 -10.21 -11.36 2.76
CA TYR A 236 -8.96 -12.11 2.79
C TYR A 236 -9.17 -13.59 3.16
N GLU A 237 -10.06 -13.90 4.12
CA GLU A 237 -10.42 -15.28 4.48
C GLU A 237 -11.10 -16.03 3.32
N ASP A 238 -11.92 -15.35 2.52
CA ASP A 238 -12.52 -15.92 1.30
C ASP A 238 -11.44 -16.27 0.27
N TYR A 239 -10.44 -15.40 0.07
CA TYR A 239 -9.29 -15.70 -0.78
C TYR A 239 -8.47 -16.88 -0.25
N LEU A 240 -8.18 -16.92 1.05
CA LEU A 240 -7.46 -18.05 1.66
C LEU A 240 -8.23 -19.37 1.52
N SER A 241 -9.55 -19.33 1.65
CA SER A 241 -10.40 -20.51 1.46
C SER A 241 -10.29 -21.03 0.02
N LEU A 242 -10.36 -20.13 -0.96
CA LEU A 242 -10.20 -20.48 -2.36
C LEU A 242 -8.79 -20.99 -2.68
N PHE A 243 -7.74 -20.40 -2.08
CA PHE A 243 -6.38 -20.89 -2.21
C PHE A 243 -6.20 -22.28 -1.58
N ALA A 244 -6.86 -22.55 -0.45
CA ALA A 244 -6.81 -23.88 0.19
C ALA A 244 -7.49 -24.96 -0.65
N GLU A 245 -8.61 -24.63 -1.31
CA GLU A 245 -9.25 -25.52 -2.31
C GLU A 245 -8.28 -25.81 -3.46
N TYR A 246 -7.60 -24.79 -3.96
CA TYR A 246 -6.61 -24.90 -5.04
C TYR A 246 -5.47 -25.86 -4.69
N LEU A 247 -4.91 -25.75 -3.49
CA LEU A 247 -3.83 -26.63 -3.02
C LEU A 247 -4.24 -28.11 -2.94
N GLY A 248 -5.55 -28.40 -2.89
CA GLY A 248 -6.10 -29.74 -2.89
C GLY A 248 -6.24 -30.37 -4.28
N LEU A 249 -6.11 -29.57 -5.35
CA LEU A 249 -6.36 -30.03 -6.73
C LEU A 249 -5.24 -30.90 -7.28
N SER A 250 -5.65 -31.89 -8.07
CA SER A 250 -4.79 -32.73 -8.89
C SER A 250 -4.88 -32.36 -10.38
N GLU A 251 -3.91 -32.82 -11.17
CA GLU A 251 -3.89 -32.61 -12.63
C GLU A 251 -5.10 -33.25 -13.35
N GLU A 252 -5.77 -34.23 -12.72
CA GLU A 252 -6.96 -34.89 -13.26
C GLU A 252 -8.25 -34.06 -13.09
N GLU A 253 -8.20 -32.97 -12.31
CA GLU A 253 -9.35 -32.13 -11.92
C GLU A 253 -9.36 -30.78 -12.67
N SER A 254 -9.06 -30.80 -13.98
CA SER A 254 -8.99 -29.56 -14.77
C SER A 254 -10.32 -28.79 -14.84
N GLU A 255 -11.46 -29.49 -14.78
CA GLU A 255 -12.79 -28.85 -14.73
C GLU A 255 -13.01 -28.08 -13.42
N GLU A 256 -12.37 -28.49 -12.31
CA GLU A 256 -12.45 -27.79 -11.03
C GLU A 256 -11.59 -26.51 -11.06
N MET A 257 -10.48 -26.51 -11.80
CA MET A 257 -9.68 -25.30 -12.03
C MET A 257 -10.46 -24.21 -12.77
N ASP A 258 -11.23 -24.58 -13.81
CA ASP A 258 -12.05 -23.63 -14.57
C ASP A 258 -13.15 -23.01 -13.69
N ASP A 259 -13.83 -23.81 -12.84
CA ASP A 259 -14.82 -23.31 -11.88
C ASP A 259 -14.19 -22.33 -10.87
N MET A 260 -12.97 -22.61 -10.42
CA MET A 260 -12.24 -21.73 -9.51
C MET A 260 -11.83 -20.40 -10.18
N LEU A 261 -11.45 -20.43 -11.45
CA LEU A 261 -11.17 -19.21 -12.22
C LEU A 261 -12.45 -18.38 -12.42
N ASP A 262 -13.58 -19.01 -12.71
CA ASP A 262 -14.88 -18.34 -12.80
C ASP A 262 -15.29 -17.70 -11.46
N ARG A 263 -15.04 -18.38 -10.34
CA ARG A 263 -15.26 -17.83 -8.99
C ARG A 263 -14.37 -16.63 -8.71
N LEU A 264 -13.09 -16.68 -9.06
CA LEU A 264 -12.17 -15.53 -8.95
C LEU A 264 -12.67 -14.31 -9.74
N GLU A 265 -13.11 -14.52 -10.99
CA GLU A 265 -13.63 -13.44 -11.83
C GLU A 265 -14.91 -12.81 -11.26
N ASN A 266 -15.78 -13.63 -10.67
CA ASN A 266 -16.96 -13.12 -9.98
C ASN A 266 -16.60 -12.27 -8.74
N ILE A 267 -15.61 -12.71 -7.94
CA ILE A 267 -15.16 -11.94 -6.77
C ILE A 267 -14.55 -10.60 -7.21
N GLU A 268 -13.70 -10.60 -8.24
CA GLU A 268 -13.10 -9.38 -8.80
C GLU A 268 -14.18 -8.40 -9.28
N LYS A 269 -15.19 -8.90 -9.99
CA LYS A 269 -16.29 -8.09 -10.48
C LYS A 269 -17.16 -7.51 -9.36
N ASP A 270 -17.49 -8.32 -8.36
CA ASP A 270 -18.29 -7.88 -7.21
C ASP A 270 -17.55 -6.77 -6.45
N ARG A 271 -16.22 -6.87 -6.32
CA ARG A 271 -15.39 -5.81 -5.75
C ARG A 271 -15.44 -4.53 -6.59
N GLU A 272 -15.19 -4.61 -7.90
CA GLU A 272 -15.27 -3.43 -8.77
C GLU A 272 -16.63 -2.74 -8.74
N ASP A 273 -17.71 -3.51 -8.64
CA ASP A 273 -19.07 -2.98 -8.59
C ASP A 273 -19.36 -2.33 -7.22
N ASN A 274 -18.79 -2.85 -6.14
CA ASN A 274 -18.86 -2.24 -4.81
C ASN A 274 -18.06 -0.93 -4.75
N ASP A 275 -16.82 -0.90 -5.27
CA ASP A 275 -15.97 0.30 -5.31
C ASP A 275 -16.61 1.42 -6.15
N LYS A 276 -17.28 1.08 -7.25
CA LYS A 276 -18.04 2.04 -8.06
C LYS A 276 -19.29 2.56 -7.33
N GLN A 277 -19.92 1.76 -6.48
CA GLN A 277 -21.11 2.17 -5.73
C GLN A 277 -20.77 3.09 -4.55
N SER A 278 -19.68 2.82 -3.83
CA SER A 278 -19.17 3.70 -2.77
C SER A 278 -18.71 5.05 -3.35
N ALA A 279 -18.07 5.08 -4.52
CA ALA A 279 -17.68 6.32 -5.21
C ALA A 279 -18.86 7.19 -5.71
N ILE A 280 -20.06 6.64 -5.87
CA ILE A 280 -21.27 7.39 -6.31
C ILE A 280 -22.05 7.99 -5.12
N GLN A 281 -21.77 7.56 -3.89
CA GLN A 281 -22.47 8.00 -2.68
C GLN A 281 -21.78 9.16 -1.92
N LEU A 282 -20.60 9.59 -2.38
CA LEU A 282 -19.90 10.81 -1.97
C LEU A 282 -20.31 12.03 -2.84
#